data_AF-A0A7Y5IW24-F1
#
_entry.id   AF-A0A7Y5IW24-F1
#
_cell.length_a   1.000
_cell.length_b   1.000
_cell.length_c   1.000
_cell.angle_alpha   90.00
_cell.angle_beta   90.00
_cell.angle_gamma   90.00
#
_symmetry.space_group_name_H-M   'P 1'
#
loop_
_entity.id
_entity.type
_entity.pdbx_description
1 polymer ?
#
loop_
_entity_poly.entity_id
_entity_poly.type
_entity_poly.pdbx_seq_one_letter_code
_entity_poly.pdbx_strand_id
1 'polypeptide(L)'
;MSDIVDARQRAAAAIVRGRMATYEEMEDLINLGAYRKGANAEVDLAIEKRPETERFLRQEIERGYEFEQTRSQLLALAGAVNEGSG
;
A
#
# COMPACT_ATOMS: atom_id res chain seq x y z
N MET A 1 10.84 -10.25 -12.73
CA MET A 1 9.57 -9.75 -12.13
C MET A 1 8.71 -8.98 -13.14
N SER A 2 9.26 -8.47 -14.24
CA SER A 2 8.51 -7.72 -15.28
C SER A 2 7.72 -8.59 -16.25
N ASP A 3 8.05 -9.88 -16.38
CA ASP A 3 7.62 -10.69 -17.53
C ASP A 3 6.30 -11.44 -17.31
N ILE A 4 5.76 -11.40 -16.09
CA ILE A 4 4.54 -12.14 -15.70
C ILE A 4 3.46 -11.18 -15.14
N VAL A 5 3.75 -9.88 -15.00
CA VAL A 5 2.81 -8.89 -14.44
C VAL A 5 2.61 -7.71 -15.39
N ASP A 6 1.37 -7.24 -15.49
CA ASP A 6 1.02 -6.10 -16.31
C ASP A 6 1.59 -4.78 -15.74
N ALA A 7 1.60 -3.73 -16.57
CA ALA A 7 2.15 -2.42 -16.20
C ALA A 7 1.40 -1.78 -15.02
N ARG A 8 0.09 -2.04 -14.89
CA ARG A 8 -0.76 -1.47 -13.84
C ARG A 8 -0.44 -2.10 -12.49
N GLN A 9 -0.31 -3.43 -12.45
CA GLN A 9 0.12 -4.16 -11.26
C GLN A 9 1.52 -3.71 -10.82
N ARG A 10 2.43 -3.50 -11.77
CA ARG A 10 3.79 -3.02 -11.48
C ARG A 10 3.79 -1.62 -10.89
N ALA A 11 3.02 -0.70 -11.46
CA ALA A 11 2.86 0.66 -10.96
C ALA A 11 2.23 0.67 -9.56
N ALA A 12 1.19 -0.13 -9.34
CA ALA A 12 0.56 -0.27 -8.03
C ALA A 12 1.53 -0.79 -6.97
N ALA A 13 2.33 -1.82 -7.29
CA ALA A 13 3.38 -2.32 -6.40
C ALA A 13 4.43 -1.25 -6.07
N ALA A 14 4.82 -0.42 -7.04
CA ALA A 14 5.75 0.69 -6.81
C ALA A 14 5.16 1.75 -5.87
N ILE A 15 3.90 2.12 -6.05
CA ILE A 15 3.19 3.07 -5.18
C ILE A 15 3.11 2.56 -3.74
N VAL A 16 2.68 1.31 -3.55
CA VAL A 16 2.56 0.71 -2.21
C VAL A 16 3.92 0.64 -1.53
N ARG A 17 4.97 0.20 -2.23
CA ARG A 17 6.34 0.20 -1.68
C ARG A 17 6.85 1.60 -1.36
N GLY A 18 6.56 2.59 -2.19
CA GLY A 18 6.93 3.98 -1.93
C GLY A 18 6.32 4.48 -0.61
N ARG A 19 5.02 4.24 -0.40
CA ARG A 19 4.34 4.59 0.86
C ARG A 19 4.93 3.86 2.07
N MET A 20 5.28 2.58 1.92
CA MET A 20 5.95 1.84 2.99
C MET A 20 7.29 2.48 3.37
N ALA A 21 8.12 2.81 2.37
CA ALA A 21 9.40 3.48 2.59
C ALA A 21 9.23 4.87 3.24
N THR A 22 8.28 5.68 2.76
CA THR A 22 7.99 6.98 3.36
C THR A 22 7.57 6.87 4.83
N TYR A 23 6.78 5.86 5.19
CA TYR A 23 6.45 5.64 6.59
C TYR A 23 7.68 5.20 7.38
N GLU A 24 8.45 4.23 6.88
CA GLU A 24 9.63 3.68 7.56
C GLU A 24 10.66 4.79 7.86
N GLU A 25 10.89 5.71 6.93
CA GLU A 25 11.76 6.88 7.13
C GLU A 25 11.26 7.84 8.23
N MET A 26 9.95 7.85 8.50
CA MET A 26 9.30 8.75 9.46
C MET A 26 8.88 8.05 10.76
N GLU A 27 9.08 6.74 10.86
CA GLU A 27 8.53 5.87 11.90
C GLU A 27 8.93 6.35 13.30
N ASP A 28 10.20 6.69 13.50
CA ASP A 28 10.71 7.20 14.78
C ASP A 28 10.03 8.52 15.19
N LEU A 29 9.89 9.46 14.26
CA LEU A 29 9.25 10.76 14.52
C LEU A 29 7.76 10.59 14.83
N ILE A 30 7.09 9.66 14.15
CA ILE A 30 5.70 9.33 14.38
C ILE A 30 5.53 8.68 15.76
N ASN A 31 6.35 7.68 16.09
CA ASN A 31 6.28 6.93 17.35
C ASN A 31 6.59 7.80 18.58
N LEU A 32 7.51 8.76 18.44
CA LEU A 32 7.82 9.74 19.49
C LEU A 32 6.79 10.87 19.60
N GLY A 33 5.79 10.91 18.71
CA GLY A 33 4.78 11.98 18.66
C GLY A 33 5.34 13.33 18.17
N ALA A 34 6.53 13.33 17.56
CA ALA A 34 7.20 14.53 17.04
C ALA A 34 6.70 14.92 15.64
N TYR A 35 6.07 14.00 14.91
CA TYR A 35 5.47 14.29 13.60
C TYR A 35 4.12 15.02 13.72
N ARG A 36 3.93 16.08 12.93
CA ARG A 36 2.68 16.86 12.88
C ARG A 36 1.90 16.53 11.60
N LYS A 37 0.66 16.08 11.76
CA LYS A 37 -0.27 15.90 10.63
C LYS A 37 -0.39 17.19 9.81
N GLY A 38 -0.36 17.06 8.49
CA GLY A 38 -0.40 18.18 7.54
C GLY A 38 0.96 18.79 7.21
N ALA A 39 2.04 18.33 7.86
CA ALA A 39 3.40 18.80 7.56
C ALA A 39 3.90 18.28 6.21
N ASN A 40 3.53 17.05 5.84
CA ASN A 40 3.83 16.46 4.54
C ASN A 40 2.68 15.54 4.10
N ALA A 41 2.10 15.84 2.94
CA ALA A 41 0.96 15.08 2.41
C ALA A 41 1.30 13.63 2.07
N GLU A 42 2.53 13.34 1.65
CA GLU A 42 2.98 11.97 1.34
C GLU A 42 3.13 11.14 2.62
N VAL A 43 3.69 11.73 3.68
CA VAL A 43 3.82 11.08 4.99
C VAL A 43 2.45 10.86 5.62
N ASP A 44 1.56 11.85 5.54
CA ASP A 44 0.18 11.71 6.01
C ASP A 44 -0.55 10.56 5.31
N LEU A 45 -0.41 10.46 3.98
CA LEU A 45 -1.00 9.38 3.20
C LEU A 45 -0.37 8.03 3.55
N ALA A 46 0.94 7.97 3.78
CA ALA A 46 1.63 6.76 4.21
C ALA A 46 1.13 6.28 5.59
N ILE A 47 0.93 7.21 6.54
CA ILE A 47 0.35 6.92 7.86
C ILE A 47 -1.08 6.40 7.71
N GLU A 48 -1.92 7.08 6.92
CA GLU A 48 -3.31 6.68 6.70
C GLU A 48 -3.42 5.28 6.08
N LYS A 49 -2.54 4.96 5.12
CA LYS A 49 -2.58 3.71 4.35
C LYS A 49 -1.82 2.55 4.98
N ARG A 50 -1.08 2.78 6.06
CA ARG A 50 -0.31 1.71 6.73
C ARG A 50 -1.18 0.56 7.25
N PRO A 51 -2.31 0.77 7.95
CA PRO A 51 -3.13 -0.33 8.46
C PRO A 51 -3.70 -1.23 7.34
N GLU A 52 -4.04 -0.65 6.19
CA GLU A 52 -4.53 -1.37 5.02
C GLU A 52 -3.41 -2.18 4.36
N THR A 53 -2.21 -1.59 4.26
CA THR A 53 -1.02 -2.26 3.73
C THR A 53 -0.57 -3.42 4.61
N GLU A 54 -0.58 -3.24 5.94
CA GLU A 54 -0.25 -4.32 6.90
C GLU A 54 -1.24 -5.48 6.80
N ARG A 55 -2.54 -5.21 6.68
CA ARG A 55 -3.54 -6.27 6.48
C ARG A 55 -3.32 -7.07 5.19
N PHE A 56 -2.93 -6.39 4.12
CA PHE A 56 -2.64 -7.07 2.84
C PHE A 56 -1.40 -7.96 2.91
N LEU A 57 -0.37 -7.53 3.64
CA LEU A 57 0.86 -8.29 3.80
C LEU A 57 0.75 -9.43 4.83
N ARG A 58 -0.20 -9.35 5.77
CA ARG A 58 -0.45 -10.40 6.76
C ARG A 58 -1.38 -11.47 6.18
N GLN A 59 -0.91 -12.71 6.15
CA GLN A 59 -1.68 -13.86 5.70
C GLN A 59 -1.72 -14.94 6.78
N GLU A 60 -2.93 -15.45 7.06
CA GLU A 60 -3.12 -16.61 7.94
C GLU A 60 -2.65 -17.89 7.22
N ILE A 61 -2.00 -18.79 7.96
CA ILE A 61 -1.40 -20.02 7.42
C ILE A 61 -2.46 -20.91 6.74
N GLU A 62 -3.67 -20.93 7.28
CA GLU A 62 -4.78 -21.78 6.81
C GLU A 62 -5.55 -21.17 5.62
N ARG A 63 -5.20 -19.94 5.21
CA ARG A 63 -5.94 -19.20 4.19
C ARG A 63 -5.11 -18.98 2.93
N GLY A 64 -5.53 -19.60 1.84
CA GLY A 64 -5.05 -19.30 0.49
C GLY A 64 -5.77 -18.09 -0.11
N TYR A 65 -5.10 -17.36 -1.00
CA TYR A 65 -5.68 -16.30 -1.81
C TYR A 65 -5.42 -16.58 -3.28
N GLU A 66 -6.44 -16.38 -4.11
CA GLU A 66 -6.31 -16.47 -5.56
C GLU A 66 -5.55 -15.27 -6.11
N PHE A 67 -4.79 -15.47 -7.19
CA PHE A 67 -3.97 -14.43 -7.80
C PHE A 67 -4.77 -13.16 -8.14
N GLU A 68 -5.94 -13.29 -8.77
CA GLU A 68 -6.77 -12.14 -9.14
C GLU A 68 -7.32 -11.39 -7.91
N GLN A 69 -7.58 -12.10 -6.81
CA GLN A 69 -7.98 -11.47 -5.56
C GLN A 69 -6.84 -10.63 -4.97
N THR A 70 -5.64 -11.20 -4.90
CA THR A 70 -4.44 -10.48 -4.43
C THR A 70 -4.10 -9.30 -5.34
N ARG A 71 -4.21 -9.48 -6.66
CA ARG A 71 -4.00 -8.41 -7.64
C ARG A 71 -4.98 -7.26 -7.46
N SER A 72 -6.27 -7.57 -7.29
CA SER A 72 -7.31 -6.56 -7.04
C SER A 72 -7.05 -5.78 -5.75
N GLN A 73 -6.68 -6.47 -4.67
CA GLN A 73 -6.34 -5.82 -3.39
C GLN A 73 -5.13 -4.88 -3.53
N LEU A 74 -4.08 -5.30 -4.24
CA LEU A 74 -2.92 -4.46 -4.50
C LEU A 74 -3.27 -3.19 -5.29
N LEU A 75 -4.09 -3.33 -6.35
CA LEU A 75 -4.56 -2.19 -7.14
C LEU A 75 -5.38 -1.23 -6.27
N ALA A 76 -6.22 -1.76 -5.38
CA ALA A 76 -7.02 -0.95 -4.47
C ALA A 76 -6.17 -0.17 -3.48
N LEU A 77 -5.15 -0.80 -2.89
CA LEU A 77 -4.20 -0.14 -2.00
C LEU A 77 -3.47 1.01 -2.68
N ALA A 78 -3.07 0.84 -3.94
CA ALA A 78 -2.42 1.90 -4.70
C ALA A 78 -3.36 3.08 -5.03
N GLY A 79 -4.67 2.96 -4.81
CA GLY A 79 -5.68 3.92 -5.26
C GLY A 79 -6.01 3.77 -6.74
N ALA A 80 -5.61 2.67 -7.36
CA ALA A 80 -5.88 2.35 -8.76
C ALA A 80 -7.15 1.51 -8.90
N VAL A 81 -8.20 1.77 -8.11
CA VAL A 81 -9.52 1.13 -8.29
C VAL A 81 -10.21 1.73 -9.51
N ASN A 82 -10.76 0.88 -10.38
CA ASN A 82 -11.53 1.32 -11.54
C ASN A 82 -12.68 2.27 -11.15
N GLU A 83 -12.69 3.47 -11.71
CA GLU A 83 -13.94 4.05 -12.22
C GLU A 83 -14.43 3.12 -13.33
N GLY A 84 -15.34 2.19 -13.01
CA GLY A 84 -15.75 1.17 -13.96
C GLY A 84 -16.60 0.08 -13.36
N SER A 85 -17.70 0.47 -12.72
CA SER A 85 -18.91 -0.35 -12.58
C SER A 85 -20.10 0.58 -12.80
N GLY A 86 -20.35 0.90 -14.07
CA GLY A 86 -21.65 1.35 -14.57
C GLY A 86 -22.37 0.19 -15.22
#